data_AF-A0AAW6TV99-F1
#
_entry.id   AF-A0AAW6TV99-F1
#
_cell.length_a   1.000
_cell.length_b   1.000
_cell.length_c   1.000
_cell.angle_alpha   90.00
_cell.angle_beta   90.00
_cell.angle_gamma   90.00
#
_symmetry.space_group_name_H-M   'P 1'
#
loop_
_entity.id
_entity.type
_entity.pdbx_description
1 polymer ?
#
loop_
_entity_poly.entity_id
_entity_poly.type
_entity_poly.pdbx_seq_one_letter_code
_entity_poly.pdbx_strand_id
1 'polypeptide(L)'
;MLALIVAVACTAGAVIMGYPSWCFFFLVTGVTLFLGGLAVLLGLRHKVNRRPPRLWLNLAALTGIIALLYMLTIGPFNGTGLLNLRMRGLVALTGGQGRLQSWAVEVLAQPRDAEDGRSSIEETFTQWDVPRSSWSGQVRRLGPKRVFIQRVFQDGQEGVLLAYGSGFLHWYIVIGPPGSVPDPKLDEHPTDSDWFRWSDGVYCWFAD
;
A
#
# COMPACT_ATOMS: atom_id res chain seq x y z
N MET A 1 4.69 -28.04 -4.43
CA MET A 1 5.83 -27.39 -3.73
C MET A 1 6.43 -26.25 -4.55
N LEU A 2 6.90 -26.48 -5.78
CA LEU A 2 7.50 -25.41 -6.62
C LEU A 2 6.59 -24.17 -6.76
N ALA A 3 5.29 -24.36 -7.02
CA ALA A 3 4.34 -23.24 -7.13
C ALA A 3 4.24 -22.39 -5.85
N LEU A 4 4.35 -23.01 -4.67
CA LEU A 4 4.34 -22.29 -3.39
C LEU A 4 5.62 -21.48 -3.20
N ILE A 5 6.78 -22.06 -3.56
CA ILE A 5 8.08 -21.40 -3.47
C ILE A 5 8.11 -20.17 -4.39
N VAL A 6 7.69 -20.34 -5.65
CA VAL A 6 7.61 -19.25 -6.61
C VAL A 6 6.64 -18.17 -6.14
N ALA A 7 5.48 -18.54 -5.62
CA ALA A 7 4.51 -17.58 -5.10
C ALA A 7 5.11 -16.74 -3.95
N VAL A 8 5.76 -17.37 -2.97
CA VAL A 8 6.43 -16.67 -1.86
C VAL A 8 7.54 -15.74 -2.38
N ALA A 9 8.37 -16.23 -3.31
CA ALA A 9 9.44 -15.42 -3.92
C ALA A 9 8.89 -14.22 -4.69
N CYS A 10 7.80 -14.39 -5.43
CA CYS A 10 7.14 -13.30 -6.15
C CYS A 10 6.49 -12.29 -5.20
N THR A 11 5.87 -12.73 -4.09
CA THR A 11 5.35 -11.83 -3.05
C THR A 11 6.48 -11.01 -2.41
N ALA A 12 7.60 -11.64 -2.06
CA ALA A 12 8.77 -10.94 -1.54
C ALA A 12 9.34 -9.95 -2.58
N GLY A 13 9.41 -10.37 -3.85
CA GLY A 13 9.80 -9.51 -4.97
C GLY A 13 8.88 -8.29 -5.14
N ALA A 14 7.56 -8.47 -5.00
CA ALA A 14 6.58 -7.39 -5.05
C ALA A 14 6.82 -6.37 -3.93
N VAL A 15 7.08 -6.85 -2.71
CA VAL A 15 7.39 -5.99 -1.55
C VAL A 15 8.70 -5.23 -1.76
N ILE A 16 9.70 -5.83 -2.41
CA ILE A 16 11.03 -5.22 -2.64
C ILE A 16 11.06 -4.25 -3.83
N MET A 17 10.35 -4.56 -4.91
CA MET A 17 10.34 -3.72 -6.11
C MET A 17 9.29 -2.60 -6.03
N GLY A 18 8.17 -2.83 -5.36
CA GLY A 18 7.08 -1.87 -5.27
C GLY A 18 6.39 -1.59 -6.60
N TYR A 19 5.74 -0.43 -6.68
CA TYR A 19 5.09 0.05 -7.90
C TYR A 19 6.12 0.55 -8.94
N PRO A 20 5.96 0.29 -10.26
CA PRO A 20 4.84 -0.37 -10.93
C PRO A 20 4.96 -1.90 -11.06
N SER A 21 6.09 -2.48 -10.65
CA SER A 21 6.40 -3.90 -10.84
C SER A 21 5.44 -4.85 -10.14
N TRP A 22 4.66 -4.37 -9.16
CA TRP A 22 3.56 -5.08 -8.52
C TRP A 22 2.70 -5.89 -9.50
N CYS A 23 2.24 -5.28 -10.61
CA CYS A 23 1.20 -5.90 -11.44
C CYS A 23 1.73 -7.17 -12.09
N PHE A 24 3.00 -7.11 -12.46
CA PHE A 24 3.74 -8.26 -12.97
C PHE A 24 3.86 -9.36 -11.91
N PHE A 25 4.29 -9.03 -10.68
CA PHE A 25 4.44 -10.03 -9.61
C PHE A 25 3.10 -10.67 -9.21
N PHE A 26 2.02 -9.90 -9.12
CA PHE A 26 0.68 -10.44 -8.84
C PHE A 26 0.20 -11.38 -9.94
N LEU A 27 0.36 -10.99 -11.21
CA LEU A 27 -0.02 -11.81 -12.35
C LEU A 27 0.79 -13.11 -12.39
N VAL A 28 2.11 -13.04 -12.23
CA VAL A 28 2.98 -14.23 -12.21
C VAL A 28 2.61 -15.16 -11.04
N THR A 29 2.36 -14.59 -9.86
CA THR A 29 1.96 -15.36 -8.68
C THR A 29 0.62 -16.07 -8.91
N GLY A 30 -0.38 -15.34 -9.41
CA GLY A 30 -1.71 -15.87 -9.70
C GLY A 30 -1.68 -16.99 -10.74
N VAL A 31 -0.97 -16.79 -11.85
CA VAL A 31 -0.78 -17.81 -12.89
C VAL A 31 -0.07 -19.05 -12.33
N THR A 32 0.98 -18.85 -11.53
CA THR A 32 1.75 -19.95 -10.93
C THR A 32 0.91 -20.78 -9.96
N LEU A 33 0.12 -20.11 -9.11
CA LEU A 33 -0.79 -20.78 -8.18
C LEU A 33 -1.90 -21.53 -8.92
N PHE A 34 -2.46 -20.93 -9.97
CA PHE A 34 -3.49 -21.56 -10.80
C PHE A 34 -2.98 -22.82 -11.52
N LEU A 35 -1.86 -22.71 -12.23
CA LEU A 35 -1.24 -23.85 -12.93
C LEU A 35 -0.78 -24.93 -11.94
N GLY A 36 -0.23 -24.53 -10.79
CA GLY A 36 0.13 -25.44 -9.71
C GLY A 36 -1.08 -26.21 -9.16
N GLY A 37 -2.21 -25.52 -8.95
CA GLY A 37 -3.45 -26.12 -8.49
C GLY A 37 -4.01 -27.11 -9.51
N LEU A 38 -4.04 -26.71 -10.79
CA LEU A 38 -4.47 -27.58 -11.89
C LEU A 38 -3.61 -28.85 -11.98
N ALA A 39 -2.29 -28.72 -11.87
CA ALA A 39 -1.37 -29.85 -11.88
C ALA A 39 -1.62 -30.82 -10.72
N VAL A 40 -1.88 -30.31 -9.50
CA VAL A 40 -2.23 -31.14 -8.34
C VAL A 40 -3.55 -31.89 -8.57
N LEU A 41 -4.58 -31.21 -9.08
CA LEU A 41 -5.88 -31.81 -9.38
C LEU A 41 -5.80 -32.90 -10.45
N LEU A 42 -5.05 -32.65 -11.53
CA LEU A 42 -4.79 -33.64 -12.58
C LEU A 42 -3.96 -34.81 -12.01
N GLY A 43 -2.96 -34.52 -11.19
CA GLY A 43 -2.14 -35.52 -10.51
C GLY A 43 -2.97 -36.46 -9.63
N LEU A 44 -3.99 -35.95 -8.95
CA LEU A 44 -4.93 -36.75 -8.14
C LEU A 44 -5.85 -37.66 -8.97
N ARG A 45 -5.93 -37.50 -10.30
CA ARG A 45 -6.62 -38.48 -11.17
C ARG A 45 -5.87 -39.81 -11.26
N HIS A 46 -4.55 -39.80 -11.09
CA HIS A 46 -3.75 -41.02 -11.10
C HIS A 46 -3.87 -41.80 -9.79
N LYS A 47 -4.24 -43.09 -9.88
CA LYS A 47 -4.44 -43.98 -8.71
C LYS A 47 -3.22 -44.03 -7.77
N VAL A 48 -2.01 -43.93 -8.31
CA VAL A 48 -0.76 -43.95 -7.53
C VAL A 48 -0.66 -42.78 -6.56
N ASN A 49 -1.24 -41.62 -6.91
CA ASN A 49 -1.20 -40.41 -6.10
C ASN A 49 -2.32 -40.35 -5.05
N ARG A 50 -3.26 -41.31 -5.07
CA ARG A 50 -4.35 -41.46 -4.08
C ARG A 50 -3.97 -42.33 -2.89
N ARG A 51 -2.72 -42.78 -2.81
CA ARG A 51 -2.19 -43.57 -1.69
C ARG A 51 -1.33 -42.69 -0.79
N PRO A 52 -1.36 -42.90 0.54
CA PRO A 52 -0.39 -42.30 1.45
C PRO A 52 1.05 -42.69 1.05
N PRO A 53 2.06 -41.80 1.24
CA PRO A 53 1.94 -40.43 1.76
C PRO A 53 1.59 -39.38 0.67
N ARG A 54 1.56 -39.77 -0.61
CA ARG A 54 1.39 -38.86 -1.75
C ARG A 54 0.05 -38.13 -1.75
N LEU A 55 -1.02 -38.80 -1.28
CA LEU A 55 -2.33 -38.18 -1.12
C LEU A 55 -2.26 -36.96 -0.17
N TRP A 56 -1.64 -37.13 1.00
CA TRP A 56 -1.51 -36.07 2.00
C TRP A 56 -0.67 -34.91 1.49
N LEU A 57 0.41 -35.18 0.75
CA LEU A 57 1.24 -34.15 0.13
C LEU A 57 0.44 -33.33 -0.90
N ASN A 58 -0.38 -33.98 -1.72
CA ASN A 58 -1.23 -33.29 -2.70
C ASN A 58 -2.33 -32.47 -2.03
N LEU A 59 -2.96 -32.99 -0.97
CA LEU A 59 -3.95 -32.25 -0.18
C LEU A 59 -3.32 -31.03 0.50
N ALA A 60 -2.18 -31.19 1.17
CA ALA A 60 -1.45 -30.10 1.80
C ALA A 60 -1.05 -29.01 0.78
N ALA A 61 -0.58 -29.42 -0.41
CA ALA A 61 -0.27 -28.48 -1.48
C ALA A 61 -1.51 -27.72 -1.96
N LEU A 62 -2.65 -28.40 -2.12
CA LEU A 62 -3.91 -27.78 -2.54
C LEU A 62 -4.42 -26.77 -1.49
N THR A 63 -4.40 -27.16 -0.20
CA THR A 63 -4.75 -26.27 0.91
C THR A 63 -3.85 -25.04 0.95
N GLY A 64 -2.53 -25.21 0.76
CA GLY A 64 -1.59 -24.10 0.71
C GLY A 64 -1.85 -23.15 -0.47
N ILE A 65 -2.19 -23.68 -1.65
CA ILE A 65 -2.54 -22.87 -2.83
C ILE A 65 -3.80 -22.06 -2.57
N ILE A 66 -4.85 -22.68 -2.03
CA ILE A 66 -6.11 -21.98 -1.69
C ILE A 66 -5.86 -20.89 -0.66
N ALA A 67 -5.10 -21.18 0.39
CA ALA A 67 -4.77 -20.21 1.42
C ALA A 67 -3.99 -19.01 0.84
N LEU A 68 -3.01 -19.25 -0.02
CA LEU A 68 -2.26 -18.17 -0.68
C LEU A 68 -3.13 -17.36 -1.63
N LEU A 69 -4.00 -18.00 -2.42
CA LEU A 69 -4.95 -17.29 -3.28
C LEU A 69 -5.85 -16.38 -2.46
N TYR A 70 -6.43 -16.89 -1.36
CA TYR A 70 -7.23 -16.08 -0.44
C TYR A 70 -6.44 -14.90 0.12
N MET A 71 -5.22 -15.15 0.60
CA MET A 71 -4.35 -14.11 1.16
C MET A 71 -4.01 -13.01 0.16
N LEU A 72 -3.86 -13.35 -1.12
CA LEU A 72 -3.49 -12.43 -2.21
C LEU A 72 -4.68 -11.70 -2.83
N THR A 73 -5.90 -12.24 -2.75
CA THR A 73 -7.08 -11.62 -3.37
C THR A 73 -7.85 -10.76 -2.38
N ILE A 74 -8.15 -11.31 -1.20
CA ILE A 74 -9.06 -10.69 -0.22
C ILE A 74 -8.36 -10.48 1.13
N GLY A 75 -7.33 -11.27 1.41
CA GLY A 75 -6.62 -11.23 2.69
C GLY A 75 -5.66 -10.04 2.84
N PRO A 76 -4.95 -9.99 3.98
CA PRO A 76 -4.05 -8.88 4.34
C PRO A 76 -2.83 -8.73 3.43
N PHE A 77 -2.54 -9.73 2.59
CA PHE A 77 -1.47 -9.70 1.59
C PHE A 77 -2.03 -9.49 0.19
N ASN A 78 -3.25 -8.95 0.09
CA ASN A 78 -3.71 -8.40 -1.15
C ASN A 78 -2.77 -7.27 -1.58
N GLY A 79 -3.04 -6.75 -2.76
CA GLY A 79 -2.32 -5.63 -3.29
C GLY A 79 -2.10 -4.54 -2.24
N THR A 80 -3.16 -3.82 -1.90
CA THR A 80 -3.08 -2.61 -1.08
C THR A 80 -2.34 -2.87 0.24
N GLY A 81 -2.56 -4.03 0.85
CA GLY A 81 -1.84 -4.50 2.04
C GLY A 81 -0.32 -4.67 1.85
N LEU A 82 0.14 -5.22 0.72
CA LEU A 82 1.58 -5.36 0.44
C LEU A 82 2.27 -4.02 0.14
N LEU A 83 1.61 -3.10 -0.57
CA LEU A 83 2.15 -1.75 -0.74
C LEU A 83 2.26 -1.05 0.61
N ASN A 84 1.22 -1.18 1.44
CA ASN A 84 1.24 -0.63 2.79
C ASN A 84 2.42 -1.20 3.61
N LEU A 85 2.59 -2.51 3.63
CA LEU A 85 3.70 -3.17 4.33
C LEU A 85 5.07 -2.67 3.85
N ARG A 86 5.26 -2.53 2.53
CA ARG A 86 6.48 -1.96 1.95
C ARG A 86 6.73 -0.56 2.48
N MET A 87 5.71 0.31 2.45
CA MET A 87 5.88 1.70 2.83
C MET A 87 6.19 1.86 4.31
N ARG A 88 5.56 1.07 5.16
CA ARG A 88 5.93 0.99 6.59
C ARG A 88 7.38 0.56 6.77
N GLY A 89 7.83 -0.44 5.99
CA GLY A 89 9.23 -0.84 5.94
C GLY A 89 10.16 0.31 5.56
N LEU A 90 9.83 1.06 4.51
CA LEU A 90 10.62 2.22 4.07
C LEU A 90 10.63 3.35 5.10
N VAL A 91 9.50 3.64 5.73
CA VAL A 91 9.41 4.64 6.81
C VAL A 91 10.31 4.22 7.97
N ALA A 92 10.22 2.97 8.42
CA ALA A 92 11.06 2.44 9.50
C ALA A 92 12.55 2.55 9.15
N LEU A 93 12.94 2.21 7.92
CA LEU A 93 14.33 2.24 7.47
C LEU A 93 14.89 3.66 7.27
N THR A 94 14.04 4.65 6.94
CA THR A 94 14.51 6.00 6.58
C THR A 94 14.59 6.98 7.76
N GLY A 95 14.11 6.59 8.94
CA GLY A 95 14.13 7.42 10.15
C GLY A 95 13.00 7.16 11.13
N GLY A 96 12.04 6.30 10.77
CA GLY A 96 10.87 6.00 11.58
C GLY A 96 9.80 7.09 11.49
N GLN A 97 8.68 6.81 12.15
CA GLN A 97 7.49 7.63 12.06
C GLN A 97 7.58 8.95 12.85
N GLY A 98 8.21 8.93 14.03
CA GLY A 98 8.31 10.13 14.87
C GLY A 98 9.03 11.28 14.16
N ARG A 99 10.06 10.99 13.34
CA ARG A 99 10.76 12.00 12.53
C ARG A 99 9.91 12.54 11.38
N LEU A 100 9.06 11.71 10.79
CA LEU A 100 8.11 12.16 9.78
C LEU A 100 7.04 13.06 10.39
N GLN A 101 6.51 12.67 11.55
CA GLN A 101 5.51 13.45 12.28
C GLN A 101 6.08 14.80 12.73
N SER A 102 7.30 14.83 13.28
CA SER A 102 7.92 16.10 13.68
C SER A 102 8.10 17.04 12.51
N TRP A 103 8.60 16.52 11.37
CA TRP A 103 8.71 17.30 10.14
C TRP A 103 7.35 17.77 9.61
N ALA A 104 6.31 16.92 9.67
CA ALA A 104 4.97 17.31 9.24
C ALA A 104 4.42 18.47 10.10
N VAL A 105 4.62 18.43 11.42
CA VAL A 105 4.24 19.52 12.33
C VAL A 105 4.99 20.81 11.99
N GLU A 106 6.30 20.73 11.73
CA GLU A 106 7.11 21.88 11.32
C GLU A 106 6.60 22.50 10.01
N VAL A 107 6.27 21.67 9.03
CA VAL A 107 5.72 22.12 7.74
C VAL A 107 4.34 22.75 7.90
N LEU A 108 3.47 22.16 8.72
CA LEU A 108 2.11 22.68 8.98
C LEU A 108 2.13 24.02 9.72
N ALA A 109 3.17 24.27 10.54
CA ALA A 109 3.34 25.52 11.29
C ALA A 109 3.90 26.68 10.46
N GLN A 110 4.41 26.43 9.25
CA GLN A 110 4.95 27.50 8.40
C GLN A 110 3.82 28.41 7.90
N PRO A 111 4.02 29.75 7.91
CA PRO A 111 3.08 30.67 7.29
C PRO A 111 2.98 30.36 5.81
N ARG A 112 1.75 30.41 5.27
CA ARG A 112 1.49 30.18 3.85
C ARG A 112 1.35 31.53 3.16
N ASP A 113 2.22 31.78 2.19
CA ASP A 113 2.04 32.91 1.31
C ASP A 113 0.82 32.64 0.43
N ALA A 114 -0.18 33.54 0.51
CA ALA A 114 -1.42 33.42 -0.25
C ALA A 114 -1.21 33.42 -1.78
N GLU A 115 -0.03 33.84 -2.24
CA GLU A 115 0.32 33.98 -3.66
C GLU A 115 1.03 32.75 -4.27
N ASP A 116 1.55 31.82 -3.46
CA ASP A 116 2.25 30.61 -3.97
C ASP A 116 1.28 29.46 -4.32
N GLY A 117 -0.01 29.64 -4.07
CA GLY A 117 -1.06 28.73 -4.49
C GLY A 117 -1.34 28.86 -5.98
N ARG A 118 -0.68 28.05 -6.82
CA ARG A 118 -1.27 27.67 -8.12
C ARG A 118 -2.58 26.93 -7.86
N SER A 119 -3.66 27.68 -7.65
CA SER A 119 -5.02 27.17 -7.61
C SER A 119 -5.42 26.81 -9.04
N SER A 120 -5.07 25.62 -9.49
CA SER A 120 -5.77 25.01 -10.61
C SER A 120 -6.82 24.06 -10.06
N ILE A 121 -8.05 24.58 -10.09
CA ILE A 121 -9.34 23.88 -10.23
C ILE A 121 -10.02 23.46 -8.91
N GLU A 122 -11.20 24.07 -8.71
CA GLU A 122 -12.29 23.77 -7.78
C GLU A 122 -12.11 24.10 -6.29
N GLU A 123 -12.97 25.01 -5.81
CA GLU A 123 -13.07 25.60 -4.46
C GLU A 123 -13.31 24.59 -3.32
N THR A 124 -13.38 23.30 -3.61
CA THR A 124 -13.66 22.23 -2.65
C THR A 124 -12.40 21.56 -2.10
N PHE A 125 -11.24 21.70 -2.77
CA PHE A 125 -10.00 21.03 -2.39
C PHE A 125 -8.79 21.98 -2.44
N THR A 126 -8.64 22.82 -1.41
CA THR A 126 -7.45 23.65 -1.25
C THR A 126 -6.24 22.76 -0.93
N GLN A 127 -5.52 22.30 -1.95
CA GLN A 127 -4.25 21.60 -1.81
C GLN A 127 -3.10 22.61 -1.92
N TRP A 128 -2.17 22.56 -0.95
CA TRP A 128 -0.96 23.40 -0.98
C TRP A 128 0.28 22.56 -1.21
N ASP A 129 0.96 22.74 -2.34
CA ASP A 129 2.20 22.01 -2.64
C ASP A 129 3.35 22.44 -1.72
N VAL A 130 4.01 21.47 -1.09
CA VAL A 130 5.21 21.70 -0.28
C VAL A 130 6.43 21.68 -1.21
N PRO A 131 7.21 22.77 -1.32
CA PRO A 131 8.35 22.83 -2.22
C PRO A 131 9.44 21.85 -1.79
N ARG A 132 10.14 21.26 -2.78
CA ARG A 132 11.19 20.26 -2.54
C ARG A 132 12.33 20.75 -1.64
N SER A 133 12.58 22.06 -1.63
CA SER A 133 13.53 22.71 -0.72
C SER A 133 13.19 22.44 0.75
N SER A 134 11.90 22.43 1.11
CA SER A 134 11.38 22.20 2.47
C SER A 134 11.25 20.71 2.84
N TRP A 135 11.55 19.78 1.92
CA TRP A 135 11.50 18.36 2.22
C TRP A 135 12.67 17.94 3.10
N SER A 136 12.37 17.25 4.20
CA SER A 136 13.41 16.66 5.05
C SER A 136 14.24 15.60 4.30
N GLY A 137 15.44 15.31 4.80
CA GLY A 137 16.27 14.24 4.24
C GLY A 137 15.58 12.88 4.24
N GLN A 138 14.70 12.61 5.21
CA GLN A 138 13.89 11.39 5.24
C GLN A 138 12.86 11.37 4.10
N VAL A 139 12.09 12.45 3.91
CA VAL A 139 11.09 12.55 2.85
C VAL A 139 11.73 12.42 1.47
N ARG A 140 12.91 13.05 1.25
CA ARG A 140 13.68 12.89 0.01
C ARG A 140 14.11 11.44 -0.24
N ARG A 141 14.53 10.71 0.81
CA ARG A 141 14.88 9.28 0.70
C ARG A 141 13.67 8.39 0.44
N LEU A 142 12.51 8.74 0.99
CA LEU A 142 11.27 8.04 0.69
C LEU A 142 10.86 8.23 -0.78
N GLY A 143 11.20 9.38 -1.38
CA GLY A 143 11.05 9.63 -2.81
C GLY A 143 9.61 9.80 -3.33
N PRO A 144 8.72 10.55 -2.64
CA PRO A 144 7.42 10.87 -3.21
C PRO A 144 7.56 11.72 -4.48
N LYS A 145 6.60 11.60 -5.40
CA LYS A 145 6.50 12.45 -6.59
C LYS A 145 6.18 13.88 -6.20
N ARG A 146 5.18 14.06 -5.33
CA ARG A 146 4.68 15.34 -4.80
C ARG A 146 4.42 15.24 -3.31
N VAL A 147 4.49 16.38 -2.63
CA VAL A 147 4.11 16.53 -1.22
C VAL A 147 3.20 17.72 -1.15
N PHE A 148 2.05 17.59 -0.50
CA PHE A 148 1.11 18.70 -0.35
C PHE A 148 0.37 18.63 0.98
N ILE A 149 -0.22 19.75 1.39
CA ILE A 149 -1.05 19.89 2.58
C ILE A 149 -2.52 19.88 2.16
N GLN A 150 -3.36 19.14 2.88
CA GLN A 150 -4.79 19.08 2.66
C GLN A 150 -5.53 18.88 3.99
N ARG A 151 -6.79 19.34 4.06
CA ARG A 151 -7.71 19.05 5.18
C ARG A 151 -8.17 17.59 5.08
N VAL A 152 -7.66 16.75 5.97
CA VAL A 152 -7.88 15.28 5.98
C VAL A 152 -8.11 14.72 7.38
N PHE A 153 -8.14 15.57 8.40
CA PHE A 153 -8.38 15.19 9.78
C PHE A 153 -9.65 15.87 10.30
N GLN A 154 -10.21 15.32 11.38
CA GLN A 154 -11.42 15.83 12.04
C GLN A 154 -11.32 17.33 12.33
N ASP A 155 -12.48 17.99 12.36
CA ASP A 155 -12.60 19.43 12.64
C ASP A 155 -11.85 20.33 11.65
N GLY A 156 -11.65 19.85 10.42
CA GLY A 156 -10.95 20.60 9.37
C GLY A 156 -9.43 20.66 9.58
N GLN A 157 -8.88 19.80 10.43
CA GLN A 157 -7.45 19.70 10.65
C GLN A 157 -6.72 19.23 9.38
N GLU A 158 -5.52 19.74 9.21
CA GLU A 158 -4.70 19.52 8.02
C GLU A 158 -3.63 18.46 8.25
N GLY A 159 -3.32 17.76 7.17
CA GLY A 159 -2.25 16.77 7.12
C GLY A 159 -1.33 17.01 5.94
N VAL A 160 -0.11 16.50 6.07
CA VAL A 160 0.87 16.46 4.98
C VAL A 160 0.72 15.12 4.27
N LEU A 161 0.48 15.16 2.96
CA LEU A 161 0.31 14.01 2.09
C LEU A 161 1.55 13.84 1.21
N LEU A 162 2.17 12.66 1.25
CA LEU A 162 3.28 12.27 0.38
C LEU A 162 2.69 11.40 -0.73
N ALA A 163 2.69 11.90 -1.97
CA ALA A 163 2.05 11.28 -3.11
C ALA A 163 3.06 10.54 -4.00
N TYR A 164 2.73 9.32 -4.42
CA TYR A 164 3.65 8.44 -5.14
C TYR A 164 3.08 7.84 -6.43
N GLY A 165 1.77 7.97 -6.65
CA GLY A 165 1.05 7.48 -7.83
C GLY A 165 0.76 8.54 -8.89
N SER A 166 0.03 8.16 -9.93
CA SER A 166 -0.56 9.03 -10.97
C SER A 166 -1.65 8.26 -11.74
N GLY A 167 -2.75 8.89 -12.15
CA GLY A 167 -3.90 8.25 -12.82
C GLY A 167 -4.82 7.45 -11.88
N PHE A 168 -5.41 6.34 -12.31
CA PHE A 168 -6.34 5.53 -11.47
C PHE A 168 -5.70 4.82 -10.25
N LEU A 169 -4.40 5.02 -10.00
CA LEU A 169 -3.64 4.36 -8.93
C LEU A 169 -2.81 5.41 -8.18
N HIS A 170 -3.47 6.17 -7.31
CA HIS A 170 -2.81 7.08 -6.37
C HIS A 170 -2.70 6.45 -4.99
N TRP A 171 -1.56 6.69 -4.35
CA TRP A 171 -1.37 6.26 -2.98
C TRP A 171 -0.56 7.32 -2.23
N TYR A 172 -0.92 7.49 -0.95
CA TYR A 172 -0.42 8.55 -0.11
C TYR A 172 0.01 8.02 1.26
N ILE A 173 1.11 8.56 1.78
CA ILE A 173 1.33 8.58 3.23
C ILE A 173 0.73 9.89 3.75
N VAL A 174 -0.20 9.79 4.69
CA VAL A 174 -0.86 10.93 5.33
C VAL A 174 -0.30 11.11 6.73
N ILE A 175 0.24 12.29 7.01
CA ILE A 175 0.99 12.56 8.24
C ILE A 175 0.39 13.79 8.90
N GLY A 176 -0.18 13.59 10.08
CA GLY A 176 -0.72 14.65 10.92
C GLY A 176 0.07 14.84 12.21
N PRO A 177 -0.26 15.88 12.98
CA PRO A 177 0.17 16.01 14.36
C PRO A 177 -0.13 14.76 15.21
N PRO A 178 0.61 14.55 16.32
CA PRO A 178 0.30 13.47 17.26
C PRO A 178 -1.15 13.57 17.76
N GLY A 179 -1.87 12.45 17.71
CA GLY A 179 -3.27 12.37 18.12
C GLY A 179 -4.30 12.79 17.07
N SER A 180 -3.87 13.21 15.86
CA SER A 180 -4.79 13.50 14.77
C SER A 180 -5.62 12.28 14.37
N VAL A 181 -6.93 12.49 14.21
CA VAL A 181 -7.90 11.47 13.84
C VAL A 181 -8.43 11.79 12.44
N PRO A 182 -8.40 10.85 11.48
CA PRO A 182 -8.97 11.08 10.15
C PRO A 182 -10.43 11.51 10.25
N ASP A 183 -10.83 12.46 9.41
CA ASP A 183 -12.22 12.87 9.34
C ASP A 183 -13.10 11.64 8.97
N PRO A 184 -14.09 11.27 9.80
CA PRO A 184 -14.94 10.11 9.54
C PRO A 184 -15.74 10.26 8.24
N LYS A 185 -15.91 11.49 7.73
CA LYS A 185 -16.57 11.76 6.45
C LYS A 185 -15.69 11.42 5.25
N LEU A 186 -14.40 11.14 5.43
CA LEU A 186 -13.54 10.66 4.35
C LEU A 186 -13.95 9.28 3.85
N ASP A 187 -14.55 8.46 4.71
CA ASP A 187 -15.13 7.16 4.35
C ASP A 187 -16.51 7.31 3.65
N GLU A 188 -17.12 8.51 3.68
CA GLU A 188 -18.43 8.80 3.08
C GLU A 188 -18.33 9.33 1.64
N HIS A 189 -17.12 9.65 1.17
CA HIS A 189 -16.91 10.04 -0.23
C HIS A 189 -16.98 8.80 -1.15
N PRO A 190 -17.74 8.85 -2.26
CA PRO A 190 -18.11 7.69 -3.07
C PRO A 190 -16.99 7.12 -3.96
N THR A 191 -15.74 7.55 -3.79
CA THR A 191 -14.60 7.02 -4.54
C THR A 191 -13.84 6.02 -3.67
N ASP A 192 -13.51 4.86 -4.26
CA ASP A 192 -12.82 3.73 -3.62
C ASP A 192 -11.51 4.19 -2.95
N SER A 193 -11.62 4.67 -1.70
CA SER A 193 -10.48 5.11 -0.91
C SER A 193 -10.30 4.17 0.28
N ASP A 194 -9.28 3.33 0.21
CA ASP A 194 -8.93 2.43 1.30
C ASP A 194 -8.05 3.20 2.29
N TRP A 195 -8.66 3.62 3.40
CA TRP A 195 -7.94 4.21 4.53
C TRP A 195 -7.42 3.13 5.47
N PHE A 196 -6.10 3.05 5.60
CA PHE A 196 -5.43 2.18 6.56
C PHE A 196 -4.95 3.01 7.75
N ARG A 197 -5.65 2.87 8.88
CA ARG A 197 -5.28 3.48 10.16
C ARG A 197 -4.28 2.60 10.91
N TRP A 198 -3.22 3.20 11.42
CA TRP A 198 -2.25 2.55 12.29
C TRP A 198 -1.90 3.44 13.49
N SER A 199 -1.32 2.84 14.52
CA SER A 199 -0.83 3.55 15.70
C SER A 199 0.32 4.52 15.39
N ASP A 200 0.96 4.36 14.23
CA ASP A 200 2.09 5.16 13.76
C ASP A 200 1.62 6.25 12.76
N GLY A 201 0.68 6.00 11.86
CA GLY A 201 0.17 7.02 10.95
C GLY A 201 -1.05 6.58 10.14
N VAL A 202 -1.41 7.39 9.16
CA VAL A 202 -2.55 7.15 8.28
C VAL A 202 -2.05 6.95 6.85
N TYR A 203 -2.43 5.86 6.22
CA TYR A 203 -2.06 5.55 4.84
C TYR A 203 -3.34 5.48 4.02
N CYS A 204 -3.38 6.13 2.86
CA CYS A 204 -4.56 6.15 2.03
C CYS A 204 -4.22 5.71 0.62
N TRP A 205 -5.04 4.82 0.06
CA TRP A 205 -5.13 4.58 -1.37
C TRP A 205 -6.33 5.34 -1.91
N PHE A 206 -6.23 5.94 -3.10
CA PHE A 206 -7.37 6.50 -3.82
C PHE A 206 -7.40 5.91 -5.22
N ALA A 207 -8.56 5.39 -5.62
CA ALA A 207 -8.95 5.40 -7.01
C ALA A 207 -9.45 6.82 -7.35
N ASP A 208 -8.70 7.54 -8.18
CA ASP A 208 -9.25 8.70 -8.90
C ASP A 208 -10.22 8.22 -9.99
#